data_AF-A0A8D3C7L6-F1
#
_entry.id   AF-A0A8D3C7L6-F1
#
_cell.length_a   1.000
_cell.length_b   1.000
_cell.length_c   1.000
_cell.angle_alpha   90.00
_cell.angle_beta   90.00
_cell.angle_gamma   90.00
#
_symmetry.space_group_name_H-M   'P 1'
#
loop_
_entity.id
_entity.type
_entity.pdbx_description
1 polymer ?
#
loop_
_entity_poly.entity_id
_entity_poly.type
_entity_poly.pdbx_seq_one_letter_code
_entity_poly.pdbx_strand_id
1 'polypeptide(L)'
;MIKKSIYIYCCMYVCCDLFVLVRRKLNSVCLLCQIKHMMAFIEQEASEKVEEIDSRAEEEFNIEKGRLVQTQRLKMMKYYEKKEKQIEQQKKIQMSNLMNQARLKVLKARDDMIRDLLNESRERLAEIAKDPARYSALLEGLVLQGFYQLLEPKVTVRCRPQDVEVVQAAVTKIIPVYKEAVKININVRIDQERFLPSEICGGVEVYNDNGKIKVANTLESRLELMAHQMTPEIRVNLFGANPNRKFTD
;
A
#
# COMPACT_ATOMS: atom_id res chain seq x y z
N MET A 1 93.32 62.27 -16.60
CA MET A 1 94.30 63.22 -17.15
C MET A 1 94.34 62.99 -18.66
N ILE A 2 94.01 63.88 -19.60
CA ILE A 2 94.02 65.35 -19.68
C ILE A 2 93.13 65.75 -20.89
N LYS A 3 92.39 66.86 -20.75
CA LYS A 3 91.79 67.76 -21.77
C LYS A 3 90.68 67.17 -22.67
N LYS A 4 89.39 67.57 -22.58
CA LYS A 4 88.75 68.90 -22.52
C LYS A 4 89.17 69.85 -23.65
N SER A 5 88.17 70.21 -24.45
CA SER A 5 87.95 71.52 -25.07
C SER A 5 88.88 71.94 -26.20
N ILE A 6 88.36 71.91 -27.42
CA ILE A 6 88.01 73.13 -28.18
C ILE A 6 86.63 72.85 -28.81
N TYR A 7 85.61 73.14 -28.00
CA TYR A 7 84.32 73.58 -28.48
C TYR A 7 84.35 75.10 -28.34
N ILE A 8 83.52 75.78 -29.13
CA ILE A 8 82.96 77.12 -28.86
C ILE A 8 83.68 78.32 -29.52
N TYR A 9 82.87 79.02 -30.33
CA TYR A 9 83.00 80.37 -30.91
C TYR A 9 83.69 80.55 -32.27
N CYS A 10 82.91 80.28 -33.32
CA CYS A 10 82.57 81.33 -34.28
C CYS A 10 81.08 81.14 -34.64
N CYS A 11 80.17 81.74 -33.87
CA CYS A 11 79.43 82.95 -34.31
C CYS A 11 78.81 82.71 -35.71
N MET A 12 77.55 82.29 -35.85
CA MET A 12 76.34 83.01 -35.43
C MET A 12 76.45 84.51 -35.74
N TYR A 13 75.55 84.97 -36.63
CA TYR A 13 75.40 86.33 -37.18
C TYR A 13 76.13 86.62 -38.49
N VAL A 14 75.48 86.23 -39.60
CA VAL A 14 74.70 87.24 -40.33
C VAL A 14 73.26 86.71 -40.48
N CYS A 15 72.41 87.10 -39.53
CA CYS A 15 70.97 87.19 -39.70
C CYS A 15 70.66 88.37 -40.61
N CYS A 16 69.93 88.10 -41.69
CA CYS A 16 69.17 88.94 -42.64
C CYS A 16 69.31 88.22 -43.98
N ASP A 17 68.56 87.15 -44.25
CA ASP A 17 67.13 87.27 -44.58
C ASP A 17 66.28 86.22 -43.86
N LEU A 18 65.83 86.58 -42.66
CA LEU A 18 64.47 86.22 -42.29
C LEU A 18 63.57 87.11 -43.15
N PHE A 19 62.51 86.55 -43.71
CA PHE A 19 61.42 87.27 -44.40
C PHE A 19 61.55 87.49 -45.92
N VAL A 20 61.56 86.42 -46.73
CA VAL A 20 60.63 86.30 -47.89
C VAL A 20 60.49 84.80 -48.26
N LEU A 21 59.23 84.36 -48.32
CA LEU A 21 58.72 83.11 -48.89
C LEU A 21 58.75 81.82 -48.06
N VAL A 22 58.15 81.91 -46.87
CA VAL A 22 57.08 80.95 -46.51
C VAL A 22 56.01 80.97 -47.62
N ARG A 23 56.19 80.20 -48.70
CA ARG A 23 55.11 79.85 -49.64
C ARG A 23 55.47 78.64 -50.54
N ARG A 24 54.99 77.47 -50.11
CA ARG A 24 54.44 76.35 -50.91
C ARG A 24 55.20 75.85 -52.15
N LYS A 25 55.68 74.61 -52.04
CA LYS A 25 55.36 73.45 -52.91
C LYS A 25 55.69 72.20 -52.06
N LEU A 26 54.85 71.71 -51.14
CA LEU A 26 53.59 71.02 -51.43
C LEU A 26 53.51 70.61 -52.91
N ASN A 27 54.27 69.58 -53.29
CA ASN A 27 53.85 68.73 -54.40
C ASN A 27 52.48 68.16 -54.01
N SER A 28 51.42 68.72 -54.59
CA SER A 28 50.04 68.26 -54.42
C SER A 28 49.93 66.74 -54.60
N VAL A 29 50.77 66.18 -55.47
CA VAL A 29 50.89 64.74 -55.76
C VAL A 29 51.36 63.93 -54.54
N CYS A 30 52.32 64.42 -53.74
CA CYS A 30 52.85 63.70 -52.57
C CYS A 30 51.87 63.75 -51.38
N LEU A 31 51.20 64.90 -51.18
CA LEU A 31 50.17 65.02 -50.15
C LEU A 31 48.94 64.18 -50.47
N LEU A 32 48.47 64.17 -51.73
CA LEU A 32 47.34 63.32 -52.13
C LEU A 32 47.68 61.83 -51.95
N CYS A 33 48.93 61.42 -52.21
CA CYS A 33 49.36 60.03 -52.02
C CYS A 33 49.34 59.62 -50.53
N GLN A 34 49.82 60.50 -49.64
CA GLN A 34 49.75 60.27 -48.20
C GLN A 34 48.30 60.23 -47.67
N ILE A 35 47.42 61.12 -48.16
CA ILE A 35 46.00 61.10 -47.80
C ILE A 35 45.33 59.81 -48.28
N LYS A 36 45.61 59.33 -49.50
CA LYS A 36 45.11 58.04 -50.00
C LYS A 36 45.59 56.86 -49.17
N HIS A 37 46.86 56.85 -48.76
CA HIS A 37 47.39 55.83 -47.87
C HIS A 37 46.71 55.86 -46.48
N MET A 38 46.47 57.05 -45.94
CA MET A 38 45.72 57.21 -44.69
C MET A 38 44.26 56.77 -44.82
N MET A 39 43.60 57.07 -45.94
CA MET A 39 42.23 56.60 -46.22
C MET A 39 42.16 55.07 -46.33
N ALA A 40 43.09 54.45 -47.05
CA ALA A 40 43.17 53.00 -47.16
C ALA A 40 43.44 52.32 -45.82
N PHE A 41 44.27 52.94 -44.95
CA PHE A 41 44.50 52.47 -43.59
C PHE A 41 43.22 52.54 -42.74
N ILE A 42 42.47 53.64 -42.82
CA ILE A 42 41.19 53.79 -42.11
C ILE A 42 40.16 52.77 -42.60
N GLU A 43 40.08 52.54 -43.91
CA GLU A 43 39.19 51.50 -44.47
C GLU A 43 39.60 50.10 -44.02
N GLN A 44 40.90 49.79 -44.00
CA GLN A 44 41.41 48.50 -43.53
C GLN A 44 41.12 48.32 -42.03
N GLU A 45 41.43 49.33 -41.19
CA GLU A 45 41.16 49.29 -39.75
C GLU A 45 39.66 49.13 -39.47
N ALA A 46 38.80 49.81 -40.23
CA ALA A 46 37.35 49.62 -40.13
C ALA A 46 36.93 48.20 -40.53
N SER A 47 37.49 47.64 -41.61
CA SER A 47 37.19 46.27 -42.05
C SER A 47 37.64 45.22 -41.05
N GLU A 48 38.83 45.35 -40.48
CA GLU A 48 39.35 44.45 -39.43
C GLU A 48 38.49 44.54 -38.16
N LYS A 49 37.99 45.74 -37.81
CA LYS A 49 37.06 45.92 -36.68
C LYS A 49 35.70 45.28 -36.92
N VAL A 50 35.19 45.30 -38.16
CA VAL A 50 33.94 44.60 -38.50
C VAL A 50 34.12 43.08 -38.39
N GLU A 51 35.20 42.54 -38.95
CA GLU A 51 35.50 41.10 -38.85
C GLU A 51 35.73 40.65 -37.39
N GLU A 52 36.37 41.49 -36.57
CA GLU A 52 36.53 41.24 -35.13
C GLU A 52 35.18 41.22 -34.38
N ILE A 53 34.24 42.09 -34.75
CA ILE A 53 32.90 42.11 -34.15
C ILE A 53 32.10 40.88 -34.57
N ASP A 54 32.14 40.51 -35.85
CA ASP A 54 31.40 39.37 -36.39
C ASP A 54 31.90 38.04 -35.80
N SER A 55 33.22 37.86 -35.73
CA SER A 55 33.82 36.68 -35.09
C SER A 55 33.44 36.57 -33.61
N ARG A 56 33.48 37.68 -32.85
CA ARG A 56 33.03 37.71 -31.46
C ARG A 56 31.54 37.41 -31.31
N ALA A 57 30.70 37.96 -32.20
CA ALA A 57 29.26 37.72 -32.19
C ALA A 57 28.92 36.24 -32.45
N GLU A 58 29.64 35.57 -33.35
CA GLU A 58 29.48 34.13 -33.61
C GLU A 58 29.92 33.27 -32.42
N GLU A 59 31.04 33.62 -31.78
CA GLU A 59 31.51 32.93 -30.58
C GLU A 59 30.49 33.06 -29.44
N GLU A 60 30.01 34.27 -29.16
CA GLU A 60 29.00 34.52 -28.13
C GLU A 60 27.68 33.79 -28.43
N PHE A 61 27.23 33.79 -29.69
CA PHE A 61 26.04 33.05 -30.11
C PHE A 61 26.18 31.55 -29.85
N ASN A 62 27.32 30.96 -30.21
CA ASN A 62 27.57 29.53 -30.02
C ASN A 62 27.64 29.15 -28.54
N ILE A 63 28.28 29.98 -27.71
CA ILE A 63 28.34 29.78 -26.26
C ILE A 63 26.93 29.84 -25.65
N GLU A 64 26.14 30.86 -25.98
CA GLU A 64 24.81 31.05 -25.39
C GLU A 64 23.82 29.98 -25.87
N LYS A 65 23.85 29.63 -27.16
CA LYS A 65 23.10 28.49 -27.70
C LYS A 65 23.45 27.19 -26.96
N GLY A 66 24.75 26.93 -26.78
CA GLY A 66 25.24 25.79 -26.01
C GLY A 66 24.69 25.79 -24.58
N ARG A 67 24.77 26.92 -23.89
CA ARG A 67 24.27 27.09 -22.51
C ARG A 67 22.77 26.81 -22.41
N LEU A 68 21.96 27.34 -23.33
CA LEU A 68 20.51 27.13 -23.36
C LEU A 68 20.16 25.65 -23.59
N VAL A 69 20.80 25.00 -24.58
CA VAL A 69 20.57 23.59 -24.90
C VAL A 69 20.96 22.70 -23.71
N GLN A 70 22.12 22.92 -23.08
CA GLN A 70 22.54 22.13 -21.92
C GLN A 70 21.60 22.33 -20.73
N THR A 71 21.16 23.56 -20.48
CA THR A 71 20.21 23.86 -19.40
C THR A 71 18.88 23.13 -19.61
N GLN A 72 18.34 23.13 -20.83
CA GLN A 72 17.10 22.41 -21.14
C GLN A 72 17.29 20.90 -21.10
N ARG A 73 18.43 20.39 -21.58
CA ARG A 73 18.77 18.97 -21.50
C ARG A 73 18.80 18.48 -20.05
N LEU A 74 19.41 19.23 -19.13
CA LEU A 74 19.44 18.89 -17.71
C LEU A 74 18.05 18.88 -17.09
N LYS A 75 17.18 19.85 -17.44
CA LYS A 75 15.78 19.86 -17.00
C LYS A 75 15.03 18.64 -17.51
N MET A 76 15.23 18.29 -18.79
CA MET A 76 14.62 17.12 -19.41
C MET A 76 15.08 15.82 -18.75
N MET A 77 16.38 15.65 -18.51
CA MET A 77 16.93 14.48 -17.82
C MET A 77 16.33 14.31 -16.43
N LYS A 78 16.27 15.37 -15.62
CA LYS A 78 15.66 15.32 -14.27
C LYS A 78 14.18 14.94 -14.30
N TYR A 79 13.44 15.44 -15.30
CA TYR A 79 12.03 15.12 -15.48
C TYR A 79 11.82 13.62 -15.80
N TYR A 80 12.62 13.08 -16.72
CA TYR A 80 12.54 11.67 -17.08
C TYR A 80 13.02 10.75 -15.96
N GLU A 81 14.06 11.11 -15.22
CA GLU A 81 14.53 10.35 -14.05
C GLU A 81 13.43 10.25 -12.98
N LYS A 82 12.71 11.35 -12.71
CA LYS A 82 11.57 11.33 -11.78
C LYS A 82 10.43 10.45 -12.28
N LYS A 83 10.09 10.52 -13.58
CA LYS A 83 9.06 9.68 -14.20
C LYS A 83 9.44 8.20 -14.15
N GLU A 84 10.69 7.87 -14.42
CA GLU A 84 11.19 6.50 -14.39
C GLU A 84 11.08 5.91 -12.98
N LYS A 85 11.55 6.64 -11.95
CA LYS A 85 11.40 6.24 -10.54
C LYS A 85 9.93 6.07 -10.15
N GLN A 86 9.05 6.96 -10.60
CA GLN A 86 7.61 6.85 -10.33
C GLN A 86 7.01 5.59 -10.97
N ILE A 87 7.35 5.28 -12.22
CA ILE A 87 6.89 4.08 -12.92
C ILE A 87 7.42 2.82 -12.22
N GLU A 88 8.68 2.80 -11.81
CA GLU A 88 9.27 1.67 -11.10
C GLU A 88 8.55 1.41 -9.77
N GLN A 89 8.29 2.47 -9.00
CA GLN A 89 7.50 2.37 -7.76
C GLN A 89 6.09 1.86 -8.02
N GLN A 90 5.40 2.39 -9.04
CA GLN A 90 4.06 1.93 -9.43
C GLN A 90 4.06 0.45 -9.83
N LYS A 91 5.06 -0.01 -10.59
CA LYS A 91 5.22 -1.44 -10.93
C LYS A 91 5.38 -2.30 -9.68
N LYS A 92 6.19 -1.87 -8.70
CA LYS A 92 6.35 -2.57 -7.42
C LYS A 92 5.04 -2.65 -6.64
N ILE A 93 4.29 -1.55 -6.57
CA ILE A 93 2.97 -1.51 -5.92
C ILE A 93 1.99 -2.46 -6.62
N GLN A 94 1.90 -2.39 -7.95
CA GLN A 94 1.02 -3.26 -8.74
C GLN A 94 1.34 -4.74 -8.54
N MET A 95 2.63 -5.10 -8.59
CA MET A 95 3.07 -6.47 -8.35
C MET A 95 2.72 -6.94 -6.94
N SER A 96 2.97 -6.11 -5.92
CA SER A 96 2.60 -6.41 -4.53
C SER A 96 1.09 -6.59 -4.36
N ASN A 97 0.29 -5.72 -4.98
CA ASN A 97 -1.16 -5.81 -4.94
C ASN A 97 -1.67 -7.09 -5.61
N LEU A 98 -1.11 -7.46 -6.77
CA LEU A 98 -1.47 -8.69 -7.47
C LEU A 98 -1.15 -9.94 -6.63
N MET A 99 0.03 -9.97 -6.01
CA MET A 99 0.44 -11.07 -5.13
C MET A 99 -0.45 -11.16 -3.88
N ASN A 100 -0.81 -10.02 -3.28
CA ASN A 100 -1.72 -9.99 -2.15
C ASN A 100 -3.13 -10.47 -2.55
N GLN A 101 -3.64 -10.06 -3.71
CA GLN A 101 -4.92 -10.54 -4.24
C GLN A 101 -4.90 -12.06 -4.48
N ALA A 102 -3.82 -12.59 -5.07
CA ALA A 102 -3.66 -14.02 -5.26
C ALA A 102 -3.66 -14.77 -3.91
N ARG A 103 -2.94 -14.24 -2.91
CA ARG A 103 -2.91 -14.80 -1.55
C ARG A 103 -4.30 -14.81 -0.91
N LEU A 104 -5.04 -13.70 -0.98
CA LEU A 104 -6.40 -13.62 -0.42
C LEU A 104 -7.37 -14.58 -1.12
N LYS A 105 -7.24 -14.78 -2.43
CA LYS A 105 -8.05 -15.78 -3.16
C LYS A 105 -7.81 -17.19 -2.64
N VAL A 106 -6.56 -17.56 -2.38
CA VAL A 106 -6.23 -18.88 -1.81
C VAL A 106 -6.79 -19.02 -0.39
N LEU A 107 -6.66 -17.99 0.45
CA LEU A 107 -7.22 -18.02 1.81
C LEU A 107 -8.74 -18.15 1.78
N LYS A 108 -9.41 -17.38 0.93
CA LYS A 108 -10.86 -17.47 0.76
C LYS A 108 -11.30 -18.86 0.31
N ALA A 109 -10.63 -19.45 -0.68
CA ALA A 109 -10.93 -20.81 -1.13
C ALA A 109 -10.76 -21.85 -0.01
N ARG A 110 -9.75 -21.70 0.86
CA ARG A 110 -9.57 -22.58 2.02
C ARG A 110 -10.69 -22.41 3.05
N ASP A 111 -11.10 -21.18 3.33
CA ASP A 111 -12.21 -20.91 4.25
C ASP A 111 -13.53 -21.44 3.71
N ASP A 112 -13.77 -21.30 2.40
CA ASP A 112 -14.96 -21.83 1.73
C ASP A 112 -15.00 -23.37 1.81
N MET A 113 -13.88 -24.07 1.61
CA MET A 113 -13.79 -25.53 1.81
C MET A 113 -14.13 -25.97 3.25
N ILE A 114 -13.70 -25.20 4.26
CA ILE A 114 -14.04 -25.50 5.67
C ILE A 114 -15.53 -25.28 5.91
N ARG A 115 -16.12 -24.22 5.34
CA ARG A 115 -17.57 -23.97 5.44
C ARG A 115 -18.38 -25.08 4.80
N ASP A 116 -17.97 -25.55 3.63
CA ASP A 116 -18.63 -26.66 2.94
C ASP A 116 -18.58 -27.95 3.78
N LEU A 117 -17.45 -28.26 4.40
CA LEU A 117 -17.31 -29.39 5.32
C LEU A 117 -18.25 -29.26 6.53
N LEU A 118 -18.35 -28.07 7.13
CA LEU A 118 -19.25 -27.83 8.25
C LEU A 118 -20.72 -27.94 7.83
N ASN A 119 -21.07 -27.49 6.61
CA ASN A 119 -22.41 -27.63 6.07
C ASN A 119 -22.76 -29.11 5.82
N GLU A 120 -21.85 -29.90 5.23
CA GLU A 120 -22.04 -31.35 5.07
C GLU A 120 -22.18 -32.04 6.43
N SER A 121 -21.42 -31.59 7.44
CA SER A 121 -21.53 -32.10 8.81
C SER A 121 -22.91 -31.79 9.43
N ARG A 122 -23.48 -30.61 9.15
CA ARG A 122 -24.87 -30.27 9.56
C ARG A 122 -25.88 -31.18 8.89
N GLU A 123 -25.74 -31.45 7.59
CA GLU A 123 -26.63 -32.36 6.86
C GLU A 123 -26.59 -33.78 7.45
N ARG A 124 -25.39 -34.29 7.76
CA ARG A 124 -25.23 -35.59 8.45
C ARG A 124 -25.83 -35.61 9.86
N LEU A 125 -25.77 -34.49 10.60
CA LEU A 125 -26.45 -34.37 11.90
C LEU A 125 -27.98 -34.41 11.73
N ALA A 126 -28.51 -33.81 10.66
CA ALA A 126 -29.93 -33.88 10.34
C ALA A 126 -30.39 -35.30 10.00
N GLU A 127 -29.53 -36.16 9.46
CA GLU A 127 -29.84 -37.58 9.26
C GLU A 127 -30.00 -38.34 10.58
N ILE A 128 -29.20 -38.02 11.61
CA ILE A 128 -29.33 -38.62 12.94
C ILE A 128 -30.67 -38.26 13.58
N ALA A 129 -31.17 -37.04 13.35
CA ALA A 129 -32.47 -36.61 13.83
C ALA A 129 -33.65 -37.40 13.22
N LYS A 130 -33.45 -38.08 12.08
CA LYS A 130 -34.47 -38.94 11.46
C LYS A 130 -34.64 -40.29 12.16
N ASP A 131 -33.64 -40.76 12.90
CA ASP A 131 -33.72 -42.02 13.66
C ASP A 131 -34.26 -41.75 15.07
N PRO A 132 -35.53 -42.12 15.37
CA PRO A 132 -36.18 -41.76 16.63
C PRO A 132 -35.55 -42.42 17.86
N ALA A 133 -34.99 -43.64 17.72
CA ALA A 133 -34.39 -44.35 18.84
C ALA A 133 -33.06 -43.69 19.25
N ARG A 134 -32.24 -43.33 18.27
CA ARG A 134 -30.97 -42.66 18.53
C ARG A 134 -31.15 -41.20 18.95
N TYR A 135 -32.12 -40.51 18.35
CA TYR A 135 -32.40 -39.10 18.65
C TYR A 135 -33.02 -38.92 20.04
N SER A 136 -33.92 -39.81 20.48
CA SER A 136 -34.48 -39.74 21.84
C SER A 136 -33.42 -39.88 22.92
N ALA A 137 -32.52 -40.87 22.81
CA ALA A 137 -31.41 -41.04 23.76
C ALA A 137 -30.45 -39.84 23.77
N LEU A 138 -30.20 -39.24 22.60
CA LEU A 138 -29.39 -38.03 22.48
C LEU A 138 -30.05 -36.82 23.17
N LEU A 139 -31.34 -36.59 22.92
CA LEU A 139 -32.11 -35.52 23.55
C LEU A 139 -32.15 -35.67 25.08
N GLU A 140 -32.25 -36.90 25.58
CA GLU A 140 -32.21 -37.16 27.01
C GLU A 140 -30.90 -36.63 27.64
N GLY A 141 -29.76 -36.92 27.01
CA GLY A 141 -28.46 -36.40 27.44
C GLY A 141 -28.33 -34.88 27.31
N LEU A 142 -28.87 -34.29 26.22
CA LEU A 142 -28.80 -32.85 25.98
C LEU A 142 -29.62 -32.04 27.00
N VAL A 143 -30.81 -32.52 27.35
CA VAL A 143 -31.66 -31.90 28.37
C VAL A 143 -31.00 -31.99 29.74
N LEU A 144 -30.48 -33.18 30.11
CA LEU A 144 -29.79 -33.39 31.39
C LEU A 144 -28.56 -32.48 31.53
N GLN A 145 -27.73 -32.38 30.48
CA GLN A 145 -26.58 -31.47 30.46
C GLN A 145 -27.01 -30.01 30.63
N GLY A 146 -28.09 -29.59 29.98
CA GLY A 146 -28.65 -28.25 30.12
C GLY A 146 -29.06 -27.93 31.56
N PHE A 147 -29.67 -28.89 32.27
CA PHE A 147 -30.06 -28.71 33.67
C PHE A 147 -28.84 -28.61 34.60
N TYR A 148 -27.81 -29.44 34.39
CA TYR A 148 -26.57 -29.35 35.18
C TYR A 148 -25.80 -28.04 34.96
N GLN A 149 -25.96 -27.40 33.80
CA GLN A 149 -25.31 -26.13 33.54
C GLN A 149 -26.06 -24.93 34.13
N LEU A 150 -27.40 -25.01 34.21
CA LEU A 150 -28.24 -23.92 34.71
C LEU A 150 -28.38 -23.93 36.25
N LEU A 151 -28.49 -25.11 36.86
CA LEU A 151 -28.62 -25.33 38.32
C LEU A 151 -29.72 -24.48 39.01
N GLU A 152 -30.85 -24.24 38.32
CA GLU A 152 -31.99 -23.50 38.87
C GLU A 152 -33.19 -24.41 39.21
N PRO A 153 -34.02 -24.05 40.20
CA PRO A 153 -35.17 -24.85 40.62
C PRO A 153 -36.35 -24.80 39.64
N LYS A 154 -36.43 -23.76 38.80
CA LYS A 154 -37.47 -23.59 37.79
C LYS A 154 -36.81 -23.33 36.45
N VAL A 155 -37.14 -24.15 35.46
CA VAL A 155 -36.55 -24.07 34.13
C VAL A 155 -37.61 -24.18 33.05
N THR A 156 -37.40 -23.45 31.96
CA THR A 156 -38.27 -23.47 30.79
C THR A 156 -37.49 -24.02 29.60
N VAL A 157 -37.98 -25.08 28.96
CA VAL A 157 -37.33 -25.72 27.81
C VAL A 157 -38.03 -25.29 26.52
N ARG A 158 -37.25 -24.81 25.55
CA ARG A 158 -37.70 -24.55 24.17
C ARG A 158 -37.15 -25.62 23.24
N CYS A 159 -38.01 -26.13 22.39
CA CYS A 159 -37.70 -27.14 21.40
C CYS A 159 -38.37 -26.80 20.07
N ARG A 160 -38.10 -27.61 19.03
CA ARG A 160 -38.79 -27.53 17.75
C ARG A 160 -40.21 -28.08 17.91
N PRO A 161 -41.24 -27.59 17.16
CA PRO A 161 -42.62 -28.07 17.30
C PRO A 161 -42.78 -29.58 17.06
N GLN A 162 -41.90 -30.19 16.26
CA GLN A 162 -41.92 -31.62 15.96
C GLN A 162 -41.41 -32.50 17.12
N ASP A 163 -40.59 -31.93 18.01
CA ASP A 163 -39.87 -32.67 19.05
C ASP A 163 -40.56 -32.57 20.42
N VAL A 164 -41.69 -31.88 20.53
CA VAL A 164 -42.36 -31.57 21.80
C VAL A 164 -42.70 -32.85 22.58
N GLU A 165 -43.23 -33.87 21.90
CA GLU A 165 -43.61 -35.14 22.54
C GLU A 165 -42.39 -35.91 23.05
N VAL A 166 -41.31 -35.94 22.25
CA VAL A 166 -40.05 -36.62 22.60
C VAL A 166 -39.36 -35.91 23.76
N VAL A 167 -39.34 -34.58 23.75
CA VAL A 167 -38.76 -33.77 24.84
C VAL A 167 -39.58 -33.92 26.11
N GLN A 168 -40.92 -33.98 26.03
CA GLN A 168 -41.77 -34.22 27.19
C GLN A 168 -41.48 -35.58 27.84
N ALA A 169 -41.34 -36.63 27.03
CA ALA A 169 -40.95 -37.96 27.51
C ALA A 169 -39.54 -37.98 28.12
N ALA A 170 -38.58 -37.29 27.50
CA ALA A 170 -37.21 -37.16 28.01
C ALA A 170 -37.17 -36.44 29.36
N VAL A 171 -37.88 -35.31 29.49
CA VAL A 171 -37.97 -34.53 30.74
C VAL A 171 -38.50 -35.39 31.89
N THR A 172 -39.56 -36.17 31.67
CA THR A 172 -40.13 -37.04 32.71
C THR A 172 -39.11 -38.08 33.22
N LYS A 173 -38.26 -38.62 32.34
CA LYS A 173 -37.21 -39.57 32.72
C LYS A 173 -36.03 -38.91 33.44
N ILE A 174 -35.71 -37.67 33.12
CA ILE A 174 -34.52 -36.96 33.63
C ILE A 174 -34.72 -36.36 35.01
N ILE A 175 -35.95 -35.94 35.35
CA ILE A 175 -36.27 -35.37 36.68
C ILE A 175 -35.75 -36.21 37.86
N PRO A 176 -35.98 -37.54 37.93
CA PRO A 176 -35.46 -38.35 39.03
C PRO A 176 -33.92 -38.39 39.04
N VAL A 177 -33.28 -38.54 37.87
CA VAL A 177 -31.81 -38.58 37.74
C VAL A 177 -31.16 -37.28 38.21
N TYR A 178 -31.74 -36.14 37.81
CA TYR A 178 -31.25 -34.83 38.25
C TYR A 178 -31.44 -34.62 39.76
N LYS A 179 -32.58 -35.05 40.31
CA LYS A 179 -32.87 -34.95 41.75
C LYS A 179 -31.92 -35.79 42.59
N GLU A 180 -31.54 -36.99 42.13
CA GLU A 180 -30.56 -37.83 42.81
C GLU A 180 -29.16 -37.19 42.83
N ALA A 181 -28.75 -36.57 41.73
CA ALA A 181 -27.43 -35.96 41.59
C ALA A 181 -27.28 -34.63 42.35
N VAL A 182 -28.24 -33.71 42.21
CA VAL A 182 -28.14 -32.33 42.73
C VAL A 182 -28.87 -32.15 44.06
N LYS A 183 -29.75 -33.09 44.45
CA LYS A 183 -30.60 -33.02 45.65
C LYS A 183 -31.54 -31.81 45.71
N ILE A 184 -31.77 -31.15 44.57
CA ILE A 184 -32.70 -30.03 44.42
C ILE A 184 -33.90 -30.50 43.58
N ASN A 185 -35.12 -30.11 43.97
CA ASN A 185 -36.30 -30.36 43.14
C ASN A 185 -36.33 -29.35 41.98
N ILE A 186 -36.49 -29.86 40.76
CA ILE A 186 -36.60 -29.05 39.55
C ILE A 186 -38.05 -29.08 39.03
N ASN A 187 -38.57 -27.90 38.71
CA ASN A 187 -39.86 -27.73 38.02
C ASN A 187 -39.58 -27.32 36.58
N VAL A 188 -39.86 -28.25 35.65
CA VAL A 188 -39.60 -28.07 34.23
C VAL A 188 -40.90 -27.72 33.52
N ARG A 189 -40.92 -26.61 32.78
CA ARG A 189 -42.02 -26.22 31.89
C ARG A 189 -41.54 -26.24 30.45
N ILE A 190 -42.35 -26.76 29.53
CA ILE A 190 -42.08 -26.67 28.10
C ILE A 190 -42.80 -25.42 27.56
N ASP A 191 -42.08 -24.56 26.86
CA ASP A 191 -42.64 -23.37 26.23
C ASP A 191 -43.51 -23.79 25.03
N GLN A 192 -44.80 -23.44 25.04
CA GLN A 192 -45.75 -23.72 23.95
C GLN A 192 -46.01 -22.50 23.07
N GLU A 193 -45.51 -21.33 23.45
CA GLU A 193 -45.72 -20.08 22.72
C GLU A 193 -44.52 -19.77 21.83
N ARG A 194 -43.31 -20.10 22.29
CA ARG A 194 -42.06 -19.81 21.58
C ARG A 194 -41.27 -21.09 21.30
N PHE A 195 -41.35 -21.53 20.05
CA PHE A 195 -40.58 -22.67 19.56
C PHE A 195 -39.28 -22.24 18.89
N LEU A 196 -38.36 -23.20 18.78
CA LEU A 196 -37.18 -23.04 17.94
C LEU A 196 -37.56 -23.04 16.45
N PRO A 197 -36.83 -22.30 15.60
CA PRO A 197 -37.09 -22.28 14.17
C PRO A 197 -36.97 -23.68 13.55
N SER A 198 -37.82 -23.96 12.57
CA SER A 198 -37.88 -25.25 11.88
C SER A 198 -36.64 -25.58 11.03
N GLU A 199 -35.76 -24.61 10.80
CA GLU A 199 -34.51 -24.81 10.07
C GLU A 199 -33.48 -25.59 10.89
N ILE A 200 -33.60 -25.57 12.23
CA ILE A 200 -32.63 -26.21 13.11
C ILE A 200 -32.75 -27.73 13.03
N CYS A 201 -31.59 -28.40 12.93
CA CYS A 201 -31.50 -29.86 12.83
C CYS A 201 -32.07 -30.58 14.06
N GLY A 202 -31.99 -29.97 15.25
CA GLY A 202 -32.57 -30.48 16.49
C GLY A 202 -31.92 -29.94 17.76
N GLY A 203 -32.37 -30.50 18.89
CA GLY A 203 -31.88 -30.17 20.23
C GLY A 203 -32.78 -29.19 20.98
N VAL A 204 -32.26 -28.66 22.09
CA VAL A 204 -33.05 -27.91 23.07
C VAL A 204 -32.33 -26.66 23.54
N GLU A 205 -33.10 -25.62 23.85
CA GLU A 205 -32.62 -24.46 24.60
C GLU A 205 -33.29 -24.42 25.96
N VAL A 206 -32.50 -24.25 27.02
CA VAL A 206 -33.00 -24.18 28.40
C VAL A 206 -32.87 -22.76 28.91
N TYR A 207 -33.95 -22.23 29.47
CA TYR A 207 -34.04 -20.88 30.03
C TYR A 207 -34.32 -20.96 31.53
N ASN A 208 -33.86 -19.96 32.28
CA ASN A 208 -34.30 -19.77 33.65
C ASN A 208 -35.70 -19.16 33.76
N ASP A 209 -36.27 -19.13 34.97
CA ASP A 209 -37.61 -18.57 35.25
C ASP A 209 -37.74 -17.11 34.77
N ASN A 210 -36.65 -16.34 34.89
CA ASN A 210 -36.60 -14.93 34.50
C ASN A 210 -36.32 -14.71 32.99
N GLY A 211 -36.02 -15.77 32.23
CA GLY A 211 -35.63 -15.69 30.81
C GLY A 211 -34.30 -14.97 30.52
N LYS A 212 -33.49 -14.67 31.54
CA LYS A 212 -32.21 -13.93 31.41
C LYS A 212 -31.04 -14.84 31.05
N ILE A 213 -31.00 -16.04 31.64
CA ILE A 213 -29.94 -17.01 31.42
C ILE A 213 -30.48 -18.05 30.43
N LYS A 214 -29.74 -18.26 29.35
CA LYS A 214 -30.06 -19.26 28.32
C LYS A 214 -28.88 -20.21 28.14
N VAL A 215 -29.18 -21.49 28.06
CA VAL A 215 -28.23 -22.55 27.68
C VAL A 215 -28.70 -23.10 26.34
N ALA A 216 -28.00 -22.72 25.27
CA ALA A 216 -28.26 -23.22 23.93
C ALA A 216 -27.55 -24.55 23.72
N ASN A 217 -28.29 -25.66 23.75
CA ASN A 217 -27.75 -27.01 23.54
C ASN A 217 -28.39 -27.65 22.30
N THR A 218 -28.50 -26.86 21.23
CA THR A 218 -28.89 -27.34 19.91
C THR A 218 -27.72 -28.07 19.24
N LEU A 219 -28.01 -28.96 18.30
CA LEU A 219 -26.96 -29.70 17.58
C LEU A 219 -26.02 -28.77 16.80
N GLU A 220 -26.56 -27.67 16.26
CA GLU A 220 -25.79 -26.66 15.52
C GLU A 220 -24.86 -25.87 16.42
N SER A 221 -25.33 -25.39 17.58
CA SER A 221 -24.47 -24.67 18.53
C SER A 221 -23.34 -25.56 19.02
N ARG A 222 -23.60 -26.86 19.24
CA ARG A 222 -22.55 -27.81 19.60
C ARG A 222 -21.55 -28.04 18.47
N LEU A 223 -22.03 -28.22 17.23
CA LEU A 223 -21.16 -28.38 16.09
C LEU A 223 -20.26 -27.16 15.92
N GLU A 224 -20.79 -25.95 16.07
CA GLU A 224 -20.02 -24.71 15.95
C GLU A 224 -18.98 -24.57 17.06
N LEU A 225 -19.35 -24.87 18.32
CA LEU A 225 -18.40 -24.89 19.44
C LEU A 225 -17.27 -25.90 19.22
N MET A 226 -17.59 -27.12 18.79
CA MET A 226 -16.60 -28.14 18.48
C MET A 226 -15.74 -27.75 17.28
N ALA A 227 -16.35 -27.20 16.23
CA ALA A 227 -15.63 -26.72 15.04
C ALA A 227 -14.56 -25.69 15.42
N HIS A 228 -14.90 -24.73 16.28
CA HIS A 228 -13.94 -23.73 16.75
C HIS A 228 -12.76 -24.34 17.52
N GLN A 229 -13.02 -25.31 18.39
CA GLN A 229 -11.95 -25.99 19.16
C GLN A 229 -11.08 -26.89 18.26
N MET A 230 -11.71 -27.59 17.30
CA MET A 230 -11.04 -28.55 16.41
C MET A 230 -10.47 -27.91 15.15
N THR A 231 -10.70 -26.61 14.91
CA THR A 231 -10.20 -25.89 13.73
C THR A 231 -8.69 -26.09 13.49
N PRO A 232 -7.81 -26.03 14.51
CA PRO A 232 -6.39 -26.27 14.32
C PRO A 232 -6.09 -27.68 13.78
N GLU A 233 -6.79 -28.69 14.28
CA GLU A 233 -6.63 -30.08 13.86
C GLU A 233 -7.18 -30.32 12.46
N ILE A 234 -8.39 -29.80 12.18
CA ILE A 234 -9.02 -29.84 10.85
C ILE A 234 -8.07 -29.21 9.82
N ARG A 235 -7.46 -28.07 10.13
CA ARG A 235 -6.50 -27.41 9.25
C ARG A 235 -5.29 -28.30 8.97
N VAL A 236 -4.71 -28.93 9.99
CA VAL A 236 -3.54 -29.80 9.83
C VAL A 236 -3.88 -31.05 9.02
N ASN A 237 -5.06 -31.64 9.23
CA ASN A 237 -5.51 -32.83 8.49
C ASN A 237 -5.83 -32.52 7.03
N LEU A 238 -6.46 -31.38 6.73
CA LEU A 238 -6.85 -31.01 5.36
C LEU A 238 -5.69 -30.44 4.54
N PHE A 239 -4.85 -29.59 5.14
CA PHE A 239 -3.84 -28.81 4.42
C PHE A 239 -2.40 -29.16 4.79
N GLY A 240 -2.20 -30.11 5.71
CA GLY A 240 -0.90 -30.53 6.21
C GLY A 240 -0.37 -29.66 7.35
N ALA A 241 0.59 -30.23 8.09
CA ALA A 241 1.29 -29.51 9.15
C ALA A 241 2.20 -28.41 8.57
N ASN A 242 2.41 -27.36 9.36
CA ASN A 242 3.34 -26.30 8.98
C ASN A 242 4.79 -26.80 9.11
N PRO A 243 5.59 -26.89 8.03
CA PRO A 243 6.97 -27.38 8.09
C PRO A 243 7.89 -26.49 8.93
N ASN A 244 7.53 -25.22 9.13
CA ASN A 244 8.31 -24.28 9.91
C ASN A 244 8.01 -24.34 11.42
N ARG A 245 6.95 -25.05 11.84
CA ARG A 245 6.62 -25.19 13.28
C ARG A 245 7.47 -26.31 13.88
N LYS A 246 8.44 -25.94 14.72
CA LYS A 246 9.36 -26.88 15.39
C LYS A 246 8.91 -27.33 16.77
N PHE A 247 8.14 -26.51 17.48
CA PHE A 247 7.71 -26.76 18.85
C PHE A 247 6.18 -26.76 18.95
N THR A 248 5.66 -27.63 19.82
CA THR A 248 4.23 -27.80 20.11
C THR A 248 3.88 -27.46 21.56
N ASP A 249 4.83 -26.92 22.30
CA ASP A 249 4.68 -26.47 23.69
C ASP A 249 3.72 -25.28 23.82
#